data_AF-A0A6H2NN45-F1
#
_entry.id   AF-A0A6H2NN45-F1
#
_cell.length_a   1.000
_cell.length_b   1.000
_cell.length_c   1.000
_cell.angle_alpha   90.00
_cell.angle_beta   90.00
_cell.angle_gamma   90.00
#
_symmetry.space_group_name_H-M   'P 1'
#
loop_
_entity.id
_entity.type
_entity.pdbx_description
1 polymer ?
#
loop_
_entity_poly.entity_id
_entity_poly.type
_entity_poly.pdbx_seq_one_letter_code
_entity_poly.pdbx_strand_id
1 'polypeptide(L)'
;MARVPLPGLELIKIFEGLRLEAYPDPKTGAEPITIGWGSTRRKDGRPFRLGERITRAEADDLLMWQTEQSFLPPLTRIPGWGNLDDNQQGAILSFAYNLGAHFYGNRGFETISRVLRQQAWQDIEAALILYRNPRSNVEEGLLRRRLAEANVFLASVPGISLSLAGQRYLSGGRTPVPGSNLSREAQAYLAARPQVGTGTEATTPPGDRLLMLRTPFMRGADVQTLQEELRRRGATITADGVFGPATRTAVEQFQRQQGIAVDGIVGPQTRGRLRAGTSPTPPSPPPPSGQRVLLLTNPMMRGDHVRALQEALRRQGATISVDGVFGPATKAAVEQFQRQQGLVVDGIVGPQTWGRLQQSPSSPPTSARRMLRLARPLMVGDDVRALQRALTQAGFPLVVDGAFGPATDRAVRQYQTSRGLVSDGIVGPQTRSRLGL
;
A
#
# COMPACT_ATOMS: atom_id res chain seq x y z
N MET A 1 -26.74 -14.88 -0.61
CA MET A 1 -26.09 -13.57 -0.85
C MET A 1 -24.60 -13.78 -0.92
N ALA A 2 -23.88 -13.04 -1.78
CA ALA A 2 -22.42 -13.07 -1.80
C ALA A 2 -21.89 -12.48 -0.48
N ARG A 3 -20.91 -13.15 0.13
CA ARG A 3 -20.28 -12.67 1.37
C ARG A 3 -19.47 -11.41 1.10
N VAL A 4 -19.54 -10.42 1.99
CA VAL A 4 -18.73 -9.20 1.90
C VAL A 4 -17.26 -9.50 2.23
N PRO A 5 -16.31 -9.20 1.32
CA PRO A 5 -14.89 -9.41 1.58
C PRO A 5 -14.35 -8.33 2.52
N LEU A 6 -14.08 -8.71 3.78
CA LEU A 6 -13.59 -7.79 4.82
C LEU A 6 -12.32 -6.99 4.44
N PRO A 7 -11.33 -7.56 3.72
CA PRO A 7 -10.16 -6.78 3.29
C PRO A 7 -10.53 -5.59 2.40
N GLY A 8 -11.58 -5.72 1.59
CA GLY A 8 -12.07 -4.64 0.75
C GLY A 8 -12.68 -3.50 1.56
N LEU A 9 -13.48 -3.82 2.58
CA LEU A 9 -14.03 -2.81 3.48
C LEU A 9 -12.93 -2.04 4.20
N GLU A 10 -11.88 -2.72 4.67
CA GLU A 10 -10.75 -2.06 5.34
C GLU A 10 -9.97 -1.14 4.40
N LEU A 11 -9.71 -1.58 3.16
CA LEU A 11 -9.12 -0.71 2.14
C LEU A 11 -10.00 0.52 1.88
N ILE A 12 -11.31 0.35 1.71
CA ILE A 12 -12.25 1.47 1.51
C ILE A 12 -12.14 2.46 2.67
N LYS A 13 -12.20 1.98 3.93
CA LYS A 13 -12.10 2.84 5.12
C LYS A 13 -10.78 3.60 5.19
N ILE A 14 -9.66 3.01 4.76
CA ILE A 14 -8.35 3.67 4.70
C ILE A 14 -8.35 4.86 3.72
N PHE A 15 -9.08 4.76 2.61
CA PHE A 15 -8.98 5.74 1.52
C PHE A 15 -10.14 6.74 1.44
N GLU A 16 -11.37 6.38 1.81
CA GLU A 16 -12.52 7.28 1.75
C GLU A 16 -12.56 8.26 2.92
N GLY A 17 -12.06 7.84 4.09
CA GLY A 17 -12.10 8.64 5.33
C GLY A 17 -13.51 8.75 5.92
N LEU A 18 -13.59 8.75 7.26
CA LEU A 18 -14.89 8.80 7.95
C LEU A 18 -15.35 10.24 8.14
N ARG A 19 -16.57 10.54 7.69
CA ARG A 19 -17.27 11.81 7.92
C ARG A 19 -18.60 11.56 8.61
N LEU A 20 -18.66 11.83 9.92
CA LEU A 20 -19.88 11.61 10.72
C LEU A 20 -20.93 12.72 10.56
N GLU A 21 -20.57 13.81 9.90
CA GLU A 21 -21.46 14.92 9.58
C GLU A 21 -21.55 15.05 8.06
N ALA A 22 -22.77 15.22 7.57
CA ALA A 22 -23.05 15.29 6.15
C ALA A 22 -22.40 16.53 5.52
N TYR A 23 -21.72 16.35 4.41
CA TYR A 23 -21.00 17.41 3.71
C TYR A 23 -21.34 17.42 2.22
N PRO A 24 -21.34 18.60 1.56
CA PRO A 24 -21.60 18.69 0.13
C PRO A 24 -20.42 18.18 -0.68
N ASP A 25 -20.64 17.91 -1.97
CA ASP A 25 -19.57 17.51 -2.89
C ASP A 25 -18.41 18.51 -2.82
N PRO A 26 -17.16 18.06 -2.54
CA PRO A 26 -16.04 18.96 -2.33
C PRO A 26 -15.62 19.78 -3.57
N LYS A 27 -16.02 19.36 -4.77
CA LYS A 27 -15.67 20.03 -6.03
C LYS A 27 -16.72 21.05 -6.45
N THR A 28 -18.01 20.76 -6.21
CA THR A 28 -19.11 21.64 -6.64
C THR A 28 -19.69 22.47 -5.50
N GLY A 29 -19.45 22.08 -4.24
CA GLY A 29 -20.09 22.69 -3.07
C GLY A 29 -21.59 22.41 -2.99
N ALA A 30 -22.11 21.47 -3.80
CA ALA A 30 -23.53 21.18 -3.94
C ALA A 30 -23.82 19.68 -3.76
N GLU A 31 -24.97 19.22 -4.24
CA GLU A 31 -25.32 17.79 -4.28
C GLU A 31 -24.33 16.97 -5.13
N PRO A 32 -24.14 15.67 -4.81
CA PRO A 32 -24.81 14.93 -3.74
C PRO A 32 -24.20 15.19 -2.35
N ILE A 33 -25.06 15.29 -1.35
CA ILE A 33 -24.63 15.32 0.05
C ILE A 33 -24.08 13.95 0.43
N THR A 34 -22.87 13.92 0.96
CA THR A 34 -22.11 12.72 1.29
C THR A 34 -21.92 12.60 2.80
N ILE A 35 -21.98 11.38 3.34
CA ILE A 35 -21.75 11.08 4.74
C ILE A 35 -21.11 9.69 4.91
N GLY A 36 -20.59 9.41 6.11
CA GLY A 36 -20.00 8.12 6.47
C GLY A 36 -18.70 7.86 5.72
N TRP A 37 -18.65 6.74 5.02
CA TRP A 37 -17.51 6.30 4.20
C TRP A 37 -17.67 6.64 2.71
N GLY A 38 -18.46 7.67 2.37
CA GLY A 38 -18.70 8.08 0.98
C GLY A 38 -20.11 7.81 0.45
N SER A 39 -21.09 7.61 1.34
CA SER A 39 -22.46 7.32 0.93
C SER A 39 -23.25 8.60 0.64
N THR A 40 -23.95 8.62 -0.49
CA THR A 40 -24.78 9.75 -0.96
C THR A 40 -26.27 9.53 -0.78
N ARG A 41 -26.66 8.29 -0.48
CA ARG A 41 -28.04 7.86 -0.27
C ARG A 41 -28.17 6.96 0.94
N ARG A 42 -29.33 7.05 1.59
CA ARG A 42 -29.76 6.17 2.67
C ARG A 42 -30.14 4.79 2.12
N LYS A 43 -30.35 3.83 3.03
CA LYS A 43 -30.82 2.48 2.71
C LYS A 43 -32.21 2.45 2.04
N ASP A 44 -33.04 3.46 2.29
CA ASP A 44 -34.35 3.66 1.64
C ASP A 44 -34.25 4.43 0.30
N GLY A 45 -33.03 4.73 -0.16
CA GLY A 45 -32.75 5.44 -1.41
C GLY A 45 -32.86 6.96 -1.35
N ARG A 46 -33.34 7.55 -0.25
CA ARG A 46 -33.45 9.01 -0.10
C ARG A 46 -32.06 9.66 0.05
N PRO A 47 -31.86 10.89 -0.46
CA PRO A 47 -30.60 11.62 -0.27
C PRO A 47 -30.40 12.05 1.19
N PHE A 48 -29.15 12.27 1.58
CA PHE A 48 -28.81 12.95 2.84
C PHE A 48 -29.01 14.46 2.73
N ARG A 49 -29.20 15.13 3.87
CA ARG A 49 -29.28 16.60 3.97
C ARG A 49 -28.10 17.16 4.76
N LEU A 50 -27.76 18.41 4.48
CA LEU A 50 -26.68 19.11 5.17
C LEU A 50 -27.00 19.23 6.68
N GLY A 51 -25.99 19.05 7.53
CA GLY A 51 -26.11 19.11 8.99
C GLY A 51 -26.59 17.82 9.65
N GLU A 52 -26.95 16.80 8.87
CA GLU A 52 -27.23 15.48 9.42
C GLU A 52 -25.98 14.82 10.00
N ARG A 53 -26.19 13.99 11.02
CA ARG A 53 -25.13 13.27 11.72
C ARG A 53 -25.47 11.79 11.87
N ILE A 54 -24.43 10.97 11.80
CA ILE A 54 -24.49 9.53 12.07
C ILE A 54 -23.37 9.13 13.03
N THR A 55 -23.55 8.01 13.71
CA THR A 55 -22.51 7.34 14.48
C THR A 55 -21.56 6.57 13.55
N ARG A 56 -20.39 6.17 14.07
CA ARG A 56 -19.48 5.29 13.33
C ARG A 56 -20.14 3.93 13.02
N ALA A 57 -20.94 3.39 13.94
CA ALA A 57 -21.63 2.13 13.73
C ALA A 57 -22.64 2.22 12.57
N GLU A 58 -23.40 3.31 12.49
CA GLU A 58 -24.31 3.57 11.37
C GLU A 58 -23.55 3.78 10.05
N ALA A 59 -22.39 4.45 10.08
CA ALA A 59 -21.54 4.60 8.90
C ALA A 59 -21.01 3.25 8.40
N ASP A 60 -20.55 2.39 9.31
CA ASP A 60 -20.06 1.04 9.01
C ASP A 60 -21.18 0.14 8.43
N ASP A 61 -22.37 0.20 9.03
CA ASP A 61 -23.57 -0.51 8.58
C ASP A 61 -24.04 -0.03 7.19
N LEU A 62 -23.99 1.28 6.94
CA LEU A 62 -24.31 1.84 5.63
C LEU A 62 -23.32 1.41 4.55
N LEU A 63 -22.02 1.39 4.86
CA LEU A 63 -20.98 0.90 3.96
C LEU A 63 -21.16 -0.60 3.63
N MET A 64 -21.46 -1.42 4.63
CA MET A 64 -21.71 -2.84 4.44
C MET A 64 -22.94 -3.07 3.54
N TRP A 65 -24.05 -2.37 3.83
CA TRP A 65 -25.25 -2.43 3.01
C TRP A 65 -24.99 -1.98 1.57
N GLN A 66 -24.32 -0.84 1.36
CA GLN A 66 -24.01 -0.34 0.02
C GLN A 66 -23.14 -1.33 -0.77
N THR A 67 -22.19 -1.96 -0.09
CA THR A 67 -21.34 -3.01 -0.68
C THR A 67 -22.19 -4.17 -1.17
N GLU A 68 -23.08 -4.70 -0.34
CA GLU A 68 -23.93 -5.84 -0.67
C GLU A 68 -24.94 -5.53 -1.78
N GLN A 69 -25.56 -4.35 -1.73
CA GLN A 69 -26.66 -4.02 -2.63
C GLN A 69 -26.19 -3.42 -3.96
N SER A 70 -25.09 -2.67 -3.97
CA SER A 70 -24.69 -1.89 -5.15
C SER A 70 -23.38 -2.34 -5.78
N PHE A 71 -22.45 -2.91 -5.00
CA PHE A 71 -21.12 -3.26 -5.51
C PHE A 71 -20.96 -4.74 -5.80
N LEU A 72 -21.33 -5.64 -4.89
CA LEU A 72 -21.17 -7.08 -5.10
C LEU A 72 -21.96 -7.63 -6.31
N PRO A 73 -23.21 -7.22 -6.60
CA PRO A 73 -23.98 -7.82 -7.68
C PRO A 73 -23.35 -7.71 -9.08
N PRO A 74 -22.75 -6.58 -9.50
CA PRO A 74 -22.00 -6.54 -10.75
C PRO A 74 -20.62 -7.21 -10.66
N LEU A 75 -19.93 -7.17 -9.50
CA LEU A 75 -18.60 -7.76 -9.35
C LEU A 75 -18.61 -9.29 -9.40
N THR A 76 -19.67 -9.93 -8.89
CA THR A 76 -19.82 -11.39 -8.96
C THR A 76 -19.95 -11.92 -10.39
N ARG A 77 -20.19 -11.05 -11.38
CA ARG A 77 -20.21 -11.39 -12.81
C ARG A 77 -18.81 -11.47 -13.44
N ILE A 78 -17.77 -11.07 -12.72
CA ILE A 78 -16.38 -11.21 -13.17
C ILE A 78 -16.06 -12.71 -13.29
N PRO A 79 -15.55 -13.20 -14.45
CA PRO A 79 -15.21 -14.60 -14.63
C PRO A 79 -14.24 -15.09 -13.55
N GLY A 80 -14.58 -16.22 -12.93
CA GLY A 80 -13.78 -16.81 -11.86
C GLY A 80 -13.92 -16.12 -10.49
N TRP A 81 -14.87 -15.18 -10.31
CA TRP A 81 -15.10 -14.50 -9.01
C TRP A 81 -15.21 -15.48 -7.83
N GLY A 82 -15.96 -16.58 -7.99
CA GLY A 82 -16.13 -17.59 -6.96
C GLY A 82 -14.86 -18.36 -6.58
N ASN A 83 -13.82 -18.31 -7.41
CA ASN A 83 -12.52 -18.92 -7.14
C ASN A 83 -11.53 -17.94 -6.50
N LEU A 84 -11.86 -16.65 -6.48
CA LEU A 84 -11.07 -15.63 -5.81
C LEU A 84 -11.32 -15.70 -4.31
N ASP A 85 -10.26 -15.53 -3.53
CA ASP A 85 -10.40 -15.43 -2.08
C ASP A 85 -10.82 -14.03 -1.63
N ASP A 86 -11.05 -13.87 -0.32
CA ASP A 86 -11.51 -12.60 0.26
C ASP A 86 -10.52 -11.44 0.05
N ASN A 87 -9.22 -11.70 -0.09
CA ASN A 87 -8.22 -10.68 -0.41
C ASN A 87 -8.38 -10.18 -1.84
N GLN A 88 -8.46 -11.11 -2.80
CA GLN A 88 -8.62 -10.77 -4.21
C GLN A 88 -9.96 -10.10 -4.47
N GLN A 89 -11.05 -10.65 -3.92
CA GLN A 89 -12.38 -10.04 -3.98
C GLN A 89 -12.40 -8.67 -3.29
N GLY A 90 -11.73 -8.54 -2.14
CA GLY A 90 -11.63 -7.30 -1.38
C GLY A 90 -10.90 -6.19 -2.13
N ALA A 91 -9.77 -6.50 -2.76
CA ALA A 91 -9.03 -5.54 -3.58
C ALA A 91 -9.84 -5.06 -4.80
N ILE A 92 -10.53 -5.98 -5.50
CA ILE A 92 -11.44 -5.63 -6.60
C ILE A 92 -12.60 -4.75 -6.10
N LEU A 93 -13.18 -5.09 -4.94
CA LEU A 93 -14.25 -4.30 -4.33
C LEU A 93 -13.77 -2.87 -4.02
N SER A 94 -12.58 -2.70 -3.42
CA SER A 94 -12.06 -1.36 -3.11
C SER A 94 -11.78 -0.54 -4.38
N PHE A 95 -11.28 -1.19 -5.43
CA PHE A 95 -11.10 -0.58 -6.75
C PHE A 95 -12.44 -0.11 -7.34
N ALA A 96 -13.45 -0.99 -7.30
CA ALA A 96 -14.79 -0.72 -7.78
C ALA A 96 -15.49 0.38 -6.96
N TYR A 97 -15.29 0.43 -5.64
CA TYR A 97 -15.85 1.49 -4.80
C TYR A 97 -15.38 2.88 -5.24
N ASN A 98 -14.12 2.99 -5.68
CA ASN A 98 -13.55 4.24 -6.16
C ASN A 98 -14.02 4.67 -7.55
N LEU A 99 -14.18 3.70 -8.45
CA LEU A 99 -14.31 3.96 -9.90
C LEU A 99 -15.67 3.56 -10.48
N GLY A 100 -16.52 2.91 -9.67
CA GLY A 100 -17.83 2.40 -10.04
C GLY A 100 -17.90 0.88 -10.08
N ALA A 101 -19.03 0.34 -9.61
CA ALA A 101 -19.29 -1.10 -9.50
C ALA A 101 -19.30 -1.85 -10.83
N HIS A 102 -19.60 -1.14 -11.93
CA HIS A 102 -19.75 -1.71 -13.27
C HIS A 102 -18.47 -1.64 -14.11
N PHE A 103 -17.30 -1.38 -13.52
CA PHE A 103 -16.09 -1.17 -14.31
C PHE A 103 -15.74 -2.35 -15.24
N TYR A 104 -16.03 -3.60 -14.83
CA TYR A 104 -15.62 -4.77 -15.59
C TYR A 104 -16.33 -4.84 -16.96
N GLY A 105 -15.53 -4.91 -18.02
CA GLY A 105 -16.01 -4.95 -19.41
C GLY A 105 -16.42 -3.58 -19.98
N ASN A 106 -16.38 -2.51 -19.19
CA ASN A 106 -16.69 -1.16 -19.66
C ASN A 106 -15.49 -0.46 -20.32
N ARG A 107 -15.81 0.52 -21.17
CA ARG A 107 -14.81 1.36 -21.84
C ARG A 107 -13.92 2.09 -20.83
N GLY A 108 -12.61 2.11 -21.09
CA GLY A 108 -11.60 2.66 -20.17
C GLY A 108 -11.11 1.66 -19.11
N PHE A 109 -11.74 0.49 -19.01
CA PHE A 109 -11.37 -0.58 -18.07
C PHE A 109 -10.81 -1.83 -18.74
N GLU A 110 -10.41 -1.75 -20.01
CA GLU A 110 -10.05 -2.89 -20.85
C GLU A 110 -8.87 -3.66 -20.26
N THR A 111 -7.84 -2.96 -19.80
CA THR A 111 -6.62 -3.58 -19.25
C THR A 111 -6.90 -4.38 -17.99
N ILE A 112 -7.56 -3.77 -17.00
CA ILE A 112 -7.91 -4.47 -15.75
C ILE A 112 -8.93 -5.58 -16.01
N SER A 113 -9.90 -5.35 -16.89
CA SER A 113 -10.87 -6.38 -17.27
C SER A 113 -10.21 -7.59 -17.93
N ARG A 114 -9.19 -7.37 -18.78
CA ARG A 114 -8.40 -8.45 -19.37
C ARG A 114 -7.64 -9.23 -18.30
N VAL A 115 -6.96 -8.55 -17.39
CA VAL A 115 -6.19 -9.18 -16.31
C VAL A 115 -7.09 -10.05 -15.43
N LEU A 116 -8.28 -9.55 -15.06
CA LEU A 116 -9.26 -10.30 -14.28
C LEU A 116 -9.82 -11.50 -15.04
N ARG A 117 -10.18 -11.32 -16.32
CA ARG A 117 -10.73 -12.38 -17.16
C ARG A 117 -9.74 -13.51 -17.43
N GLN A 118 -8.47 -13.17 -17.67
CA GLN A 118 -7.40 -14.12 -17.99
C GLN A 118 -6.69 -14.65 -16.75
N GLN A 119 -7.03 -14.15 -15.57
CA GLN A 119 -6.36 -14.46 -14.32
C GLN A 119 -4.84 -14.21 -14.36
N ALA A 120 -4.42 -13.16 -15.08
CA ALA A 120 -3.02 -12.81 -15.30
C ALA A 120 -2.48 -12.00 -14.10
N TRP A 121 -2.43 -12.61 -12.91
CA TRP A 121 -2.16 -11.93 -11.65
C TRP A 121 -0.82 -11.19 -11.58
N GLN A 122 0.18 -11.63 -12.35
CA GLN A 122 1.45 -10.92 -12.51
C GLN A 122 1.30 -9.49 -13.07
N ASP A 123 0.23 -9.22 -13.82
CA ASP A 123 -0.04 -7.90 -14.41
C ASP A 123 -0.91 -7.02 -13.49
N ILE A 124 -1.38 -7.52 -12.34
CA ILE A 124 -2.41 -6.82 -11.54
C ILE A 124 -1.92 -5.47 -11.01
N GLU A 125 -0.67 -5.38 -10.55
CA GLU A 125 -0.08 -4.12 -10.10
C GLU A 125 -0.07 -3.11 -11.25
N ALA A 126 0.51 -3.50 -12.38
CA ALA A 126 0.65 -2.64 -13.55
C ALA A 126 -0.71 -2.21 -14.12
N ALA A 127 -1.73 -3.08 -14.05
CA ALA A 127 -3.09 -2.75 -14.46
C ALA A 127 -3.75 -1.73 -13.52
N LEU A 128 -3.63 -1.93 -12.20
CA LEU A 128 -4.26 -1.05 -11.21
C LEU A 128 -3.68 0.37 -11.24
N ILE A 129 -2.35 0.52 -11.35
CA ILE A 129 -1.71 1.85 -11.34
C ILE A 129 -2.05 2.72 -12.55
N LEU A 130 -2.68 2.18 -13.61
CA LEU A 130 -3.20 2.99 -14.72
C LEU A 130 -4.29 3.95 -14.22
N TYR A 131 -5.05 3.56 -13.20
CA TYR A 131 -6.19 4.31 -12.65
C TYR A 131 -5.77 5.21 -11.49
N ARG A 132 -4.73 6.00 -11.72
CA ARG A 132 -4.20 6.99 -10.77
C ARG A 132 -4.48 8.44 -11.15
N ASN A 133 -5.13 8.68 -12.30
CA ASN A 133 -5.40 10.03 -12.84
C ASN A 133 -4.13 10.90 -12.99
N PRO A 134 -3.29 10.64 -14.01
CA PRO A 134 -1.99 11.29 -14.16
C PRO A 134 -2.07 12.82 -14.27
N ARG A 135 -1.12 13.51 -13.66
CA ARG A 135 -0.99 14.98 -13.61
C ARG A 135 -2.06 15.70 -12.79
N SER A 136 -2.94 14.97 -12.10
CA SER A 136 -3.92 15.56 -11.19
C SER A 136 -3.33 15.80 -9.80
N ASN A 137 -3.98 16.66 -9.01
CA ASN A 137 -3.65 16.89 -7.61
C ASN A 137 -3.94 15.69 -6.69
N VAL A 138 -4.67 14.68 -7.19
CA VAL A 138 -5.01 13.44 -6.47
C VAL A 138 -4.14 12.25 -6.88
N GLU A 139 -3.22 12.42 -7.82
CA GLU A 139 -2.45 11.31 -8.40
C GLU A 139 -1.67 10.52 -7.35
N GLU A 140 -0.99 11.20 -6.43
CA GLU A 140 -0.22 10.57 -5.34
C GLU A 140 -1.11 9.66 -4.47
N GLY A 141 -2.28 10.17 -4.09
CA GLY A 141 -3.24 9.47 -3.25
C GLY A 141 -3.82 8.24 -3.95
N LEU A 142 -4.17 8.38 -5.23
CA LEU A 142 -4.69 7.28 -6.04
C LEU A 142 -3.61 6.24 -6.35
N LEU A 143 -2.37 6.64 -6.66
CA LEU A 143 -1.25 5.73 -6.84
C LEU A 143 -1.06 4.84 -5.60
N ARG A 144 -1.10 5.45 -4.41
CA ARG A 144 -1.04 4.70 -3.15
C ARG A 144 -2.20 3.72 -3.00
N ARG A 145 -3.42 4.15 -3.31
CA ARG A 145 -4.60 3.29 -3.27
C ARG A 145 -4.45 2.07 -4.17
N ARG A 146 -4.07 2.29 -5.43
CA ARG A 146 -3.87 1.22 -6.41
C ARG A 146 -2.79 0.23 -6.00
N LEU A 147 -1.70 0.71 -5.39
CA LEU A 147 -0.64 -0.17 -4.89
C LEU A 147 -1.04 -0.93 -3.62
N ALA A 148 -1.84 -0.34 -2.73
CA ALA A 148 -2.39 -1.06 -1.57
C ALA A 148 -3.38 -2.15 -2.00
N GLU A 149 -4.24 -1.86 -2.98
CA GLU A 149 -5.15 -2.84 -3.59
C GLU A 149 -4.35 -3.98 -4.25
N ALA A 150 -3.31 -3.66 -5.04
CA ALA A 150 -2.43 -4.66 -5.64
C ALA A 150 -1.74 -5.54 -4.57
N ASN A 151 -1.26 -4.93 -3.49
CA ASN A 151 -0.60 -5.64 -2.38
C ASN A 151 -1.56 -6.59 -1.67
N VAL A 152 -2.79 -6.16 -1.37
CA VAL A 152 -3.83 -7.03 -0.78
C VAL A 152 -4.17 -8.15 -1.75
N PHE A 153 -4.39 -7.85 -3.03
CA PHE A 153 -4.72 -8.86 -4.04
C PHE A 153 -3.64 -9.96 -4.14
N LEU A 154 -2.36 -9.55 -4.18
CA LEU A 154 -1.23 -10.46 -4.35
C LEU A 154 -0.84 -11.21 -3.08
N ALA A 155 -1.30 -10.78 -1.90
CA ALA A 155 -0.95 -11.42 -0.62
C ALA A 155 -1.32 -12.92 -0.57
N SER A 156 -2.30 -13.33 -1.39
CA SER A 156 -2.80 -14.69 -1.51
C SER A 156 -2.36 -15.43 -2.77
N VAL A 157 -1.57 -14.79 -3.65
CA VAL A 157 -1.14 -15.40 -4.92
C VAL A 157 0.25 -16.04 -4.72
N PRO A 158 0.38 -17.37 -4.77
CA PRO A 158 1.68 -18.02 -4.57
C PRO A 158 2.70 -17.59 -5.62
N GLY A 159 3.90 -17.24 -5.18
CA GLY A 159 5.01 -16.89 -6.07
C GLY A 159 4.91 -15.52 -6.75
N ILE A 160 3.86 -14.73 -6.46
CA ILE A 160 3.71 -13.38 -6.98
C ILE A 160 3.59 -12.42 -5.81
N SER A 161 4.37 -11.34 -5.85
CA SER A 161 4.32 -10.26 -4.87
C SER A 161 4.35 -8.92 -5.58
N LEU A 162 4.05 -7.86 -4.85
CA LEU A 162 4.21 -6.50 -5.35
C LEU A 162 5.65 -6.30 -5.83
N SER A 163 5.86 -5.52 -6.89
CA SER A 163 7.19 -5.19 -7.40
C SER A 163 8.06 -4.57 -6.31
N LEU A 164 9.38 -4.75 -6.39
CA LEU A 164 10.30 -4.14 -5.43
C LEU A 164 10.14 -2.61 -5.38
N ALA A 165 9.86 -1.98 -6.52
CA ALA A 165 9.56 -0.56 -6.60
C ALA A 165 8.26 -0.21 -5.85
N GLY A 166 7.20 -1.00 -6.04
CA GLY A 166 5.93 -0.83 -5.32
C GLY A 166 6.07 -1.04 -3.82
N GLN A 167 6.83 -2.05 -3.39
CA GLN A 167 7.13 -2.32 -1.98
C GLN A 167 7.91 -1.15 -1.36
N ARG A 168 8.93 -0.63 -2.07
CA ARG A 168 9.69 0.56 -1.64
C ARG A 168 8.81 1.80 -1.54
N TYR A 169 7.93 2.03 -2.51
CA TYR A 169 7.04 3.18 -2.47
C TYR A 169 6.03 3.10 -1.31
N LEU A 170 5.37 1.97 -1.12
CA LEU A 170 4.42 1.79 -0.01
C LEU A 170 5.09 1.86 1.37
N SER A 171 6.38 1.53 1.44
CA SER A 171 7.13 1.53 2.68
C SER A 171 7.94 2.79 2.94
N GLY A 172 8.15 3.64 1.94
CA GLY A 172 8.98 4.84 2.03
C GLY A 172 8.27 6.03 2.68
N GLY A 173 9.05 6.93 3.26
CA GLY A 173 8.57 8.29 3.57
C GLY A 173 8.25 9.04 2.28
N ARG A 174 7.39 10.06 2.33
CA ARG A 174 7.06 10.88 1.17
C ARG A 174 7.75 12.22 1.29
N THR A 175 8.75 12.43 0.44
CA THR A 175 9.49 13.68 0.36
C THR A 175 8.81 14.59 -0.65
N PRO A 176 8.20 15.73 -0.23
CA PRO A 176 7.59 16.66 -1.15
C PRO A 176 8.63 17.23 -2.13
N VAL A 177 8.25 17.38 -3.39
CA VAL A 177 9.05 18.05 -4.40
C VAL A 177 8.38 19.39 -4.71
N PRO A 178 9.07 20.54 -4.52
CA PRO A 178 8.49 21.85 -4.84
C PRO A 178 7.97 21.91 -6.28
N GLY A 179 6.74 22.38 -6.46
CA GLY A 179 6.09 22.48 -7.78
C GLY A 179 5.57 21.16 -8.38
N SER A 180 5.63 20.05 -7.64
CA SER A 180 5.14 18.74 -8.08
C SER A 180 4.00 18.24 -7.20
N ASN A 181 2.98 17.63 -7.82
CA ASN A 181 1.91 16.90 -7.11
C ASN A 181 2.37 15.52 -6.61
N LEU A 182 3.55 15.07 -7.04
CA LEU A 182 4.13 13.78 -6.69
C LEU A 182 5.32 13.94 -5.76
N SER A 183 5.43 13.01 -4.81
CA SER A 183 6.64 12.86 -3.99
C SER A 183 7.82 12.35 -4.82
N ARG A 184 9.04 12.52 -4.29
CA ARG A 184 10.25 11.97 -4.93
C ARG A 184 10.13 10.45 -5.09
N GLU A 185 9.54 9.77 -4.12
CA GLU A 185 9.35 8.33 -4.09
C GLU A 185 8.29 7.89 -5.10
N ALA A 186 7.21 8.66 -5.29
CA ALA A 186 6.23 8.41 -6.35
C ALA A 186 6.85 8.59 -7.74
N GLN A 187 7.66 9.63 -7.95
CA GLN A 187 8.38 9.83 -9.20
C GLN A 187 9.34 8.66 -9.48
N ALA A 188 10.10 8.23 -8.48
CA ALA A 188 10.99 7.08 -8.58
C ALA A 188 10.22 5.78 -8.90
N TYR A 189 9.08 5.56 -8.24
CA TYR A 189 8.20 4.44 -8.57
C TYR A 189 7.74 4.50 -10.02
N LEU A 190 7.18 5.63 -10.46
CA LEU A 190 6.62 5.75 -11.81
C LEU A 190 7.67 5.60 -12.91
N ALA A 191 8.93 5.98 -12.63
CA ALA A 191 10.06 5.75 -13.52
C ALA A 191 10.47 4.26 -13.58
N ALA A 192 10.43 3.55 -12.46
CA ALA A 192 10.86 2.15 -12.35
C ALA A 192 9.72 1.12 -12.50
N ARG A 193 8.46 1.57 -12.62
CA ARG A 193 7.28 0.73 -12.47
C ARG A 193 7.24 -0.44 -13.47
N PRO A 194 6.63 -1.58 -13.08
CA PRO A 194 6.31 -2.64 -14.03
C PRO A 194 5.30 -2.11 -15.07
N GLN A 195 5.55 -2.34 -16.37
CA GLN A 195 4.51 -2.11 -17.39
C GLN A 195 3.74 -3.39 -17.66
N VAL A 196 2.49 -3.22 -18.05
CA VAL A 196 1.62 -4.31 -18.51
C VAL A 196 2.28 -4.95 -19.72
N GLY A 197 2.68 -6.22 -19.61
CA GLY A 197 3.38 -6.94 -20.67
C GLY A 197 4.88 -6.63 -20.84
N THR A 198 5.56 -6.03 -19.85
CA THR A 198 7.02 -5.81 -19.81
C THR A 198 7.69 -6.33 -18.52
N GLY A 199 7.35 -7.53 -18.06
CA GLY A 199 8.11 -8.14 -16.97
C GLY A 199 9.57 -8.39 -17.38
N THR A 200 10.48 -7.48 -17.05
CA THR A 200 11.92 -7.74 -16.89
C THR A 200 12.23 -7.72 -15.40
N GLU A 201 12.48 -8.91 -14.87
CA GLU A 201 13.56 -9.25 -13.96
C GLU A 201 13.71 -8.42 -12.67
N ALA A 202 13.16 -9.00 -11.59
CA ALA A 202 14.03 -9.25 -10.45
C ALA A 202 15.18 -10.14 -10.94
N THR A 203 16.42 -9.69 -10.72
CA THR A 203 17.68 -10.40 -10.96
C THR A 203 17.53 -11.92 -10.98
N THR A 204 17.38 -12.50 -12.18
CA THR A 204 17.44 -13.95 -12.42
C THR A 204 17.91 -14.15 -13.87
N PRO A 205 18.78 -15.14 -14.19
CA PRO A 205 19.56 -15.16 -15.43
C PRO A 205 18.73 -15.26 -16.72
N PRO A 206 19.33 -14.93 -17.89
CA PRO A 206 18.63 -14.86 -19.17
C PRO A 206 17.99 -16.19 -19.52
N GLY A 207 16.65 -16.29 -19.41
CA GLY A 207 15.98 -17.55 -19.70
C GLY A 207 14.48 -17.67 -19.40
N ASP A 208 13.85 -16.71 -18.71
CA ASP A 208 12.52 -16.92 -18.11
C ASP A 208 11.34 -16.06 -18.64
N ARG A 209 11.52 -15.18 -19.64
CA ARG A 209 10.38 -14.42 -20.23
C ARG A 209 9.51 -15.28 -21.18
N LEU A 210 8.19 -15.31 -21.03
CA LEU A 210 7.26 -16.06 -21.90
C LEU A 210 7.43 -15.69 -23.39
N LEU A 211 7.79 -16.64 -24.25
CA LEU A 211 8.00 -16.37 -25.69
C LEU A 211 6.75 -16.72 -26.51
N MET A 212 6.27 -15.80 -27.33
CA MET A 212 5.03 -15.96 -28.11
C MET A 212 5.00 -15.04 -29.33
N LEU A 213 4.15 -15.37 -30.30
CA LEU A 213 3.89 -14.49 -31.44
C LEU A 213 3.03 -13.30 -31.03
N ARG A 214 3.59 -12.09 -31.13
CA ARG A 214 2.91 -10.81 -30.85
C ARG A 214 3.40 -9.72 -31.81
N THR A 215 2.72 -8.58 -31.85
CA THR A 215 3.14 -7.43 -32.67
C THR A 215 3.54 -6.26 -31.76
N PRO A 216 4.74 -5.67 -31.91
CA PRO A 216 5.86 -6.16 -32.75
C PRO A 216 6.40 -7.52 -32.26
N PHE A 217 7.00 -8.30 -33.17
CA PHE A 217 7.55 -9.63 -32.86
C PHE A 217 8.56 -9.57 -31.73
N MET A 218 8.54 -10.57 -30.84
CA MET A 218 9.51 -10.66 -29.75
C MET A 218 10.90 -10.89 -30.34
N ARG A 219 11.90 -10.19 -29.83
CA ARG A 219 13.29 -10.33 -30.27
C ARG A 219 14.24 -10.50 -29.09
N GLY A 220 15.32 -11.25 -29.25
CA GLY A 220 16.38 -11.38 -28.25
C GLY A 220 17.15 -12.71 -28.27
N ALA A 221 18.24 -12.78 -27.52
CA ALA A 221 19.11 -13.96 -27.43
C ALA A 221 18.39 -15.21 -26.94
N ASP A 222 17.40 -15.08 -26.08
CA ASP A 222 16.57 -16.19 -25.59
C ASP A 222 15.58 -16.73 -26.63
N VAL A 223 15.12 -15.88 -27.57
CA VAL A 223 14.40 -16.33 -28.77
C VAL A 223 15.36 -17.12 -29.66
N GLN A 224 16.60 -16.66 -29.80
CA GLN A 224 17.62 -17.38 -30.57
C GLN A 224 17.94 -18.73 -29.93
N THR A 225 18.14 -18.79 -28.61
CA THR A 225 18.36 -20.04 -27.85
C THR A 225 17.18 -21.00 -27.98
N LEU A 226 15.93 -20.49 -27.92
CA LEU A 226 14.76 -21.31 -28.21
C LEU A 226 14.80 -21.88 -29.63
N GLN A 227 15.08 -21.03 -30.62
CA GLN A 227 15.12 -21.44 -32.03
C GLN A 227 16.23 -22.49 -32.26
N GLU A 228 17.37 -22.36 -31.60
CA GLU A 228 18.45 -23.35 -31.60
C GLU A 228 18.04 -24.67 -30.96
N GLU A 229 17.35 -24.64 -29.82
CA GLU A 229 16.87 -25.85 -29.14
C GLU A 229 15.77 -26.57 -29.95
N LEU A 230 14.87 -25.81 -30.57
CA LEU A 230 13.87 -26.35 -31.50
C LEU A 230 14.54 -26.96 -32.74
N ARG A 231 15.59 -26.32 -33.29
CA ARG A 231 16.39 -26.89 -34.40
C ARG A 231 17.07 -28.19 -34.01
N ARG A 232 17.68 -28.27 -32.82
CA ARG A 232 18.29 -29.52 -32.30
C ARG A 232 17.28 -30.67 -32.21
N ARG A 233 16.01 -30.34 -32.02
CA ARG A 233 14.88 -31.29 -31.94
C ARG A 233 14.16 -31.49 -33.28
N GLY A 234 14.74 -31.02 -34.39
CA GLY A 234 14.29 -31.30 -35.75
C GLY A 234 13.37 -30.24 -36.38
N ALA A 235 13.17 -29.07 -35.74
CA ALA A 235 12.39 -27.99 -36.35
C ALA A 235 13.18 -27.23 -37.43
N THR A 236 12.58 -27.07 -38.61
CA THR A 236 13.20 -26.35 -39.74
C THR A 236 12.90 -24.85 -39.66
N ILE A 237 13.60 -24.13 -38.77
CA ILE A 237 13.48 -22.68 -38.59
C ILE A 237 14.85 -21.98 -38.56
N THR A 238 14.87 -20.67 -38.82
CA THR A 238 16.06 -19.83 -38.68
C THR A 238 16.19 -19.37 -37.22
N ALA A 239 17.40 -19.44 -36.66
CA ALA A 239 17.71 -18.90 -35.34
C ALA A 239 18.15 -17.43 -35.44
N ASP A 240 17.24 -16.56 -35.88
CA ASP A 240 17.47 -15.13 -36.11
C ASP A 240 17.19 -14.26 -34.88
N GLY A 241 16.80 -14.88 -33.76
CA GLY A 241 16.42 -14.19 -32.54
C GLY A 241 15.08 -13.45 -32.64
N VAL A 242 14.22 -13.75 -33.63
CA VAL A 242 12.90 -13.14 -33.83
C VAL A 242 11.78 -14.18 -33.73
N PHE A 243 10.87 -14.00 -32.78
CA PHE A 243 9.73 -14.90 -32.57
C PHE A 243 8.61 -14.55 -33.54
N GLY A 244 8.82 -14.95 -34.80
CA GLY A 244 7.85 -14.80 -35.89
C GLY A 244 6.94 -16.01 -36.05
N PRO A 245 6.05 -16.00 -37.08
CA PRO A 245 5.10 -17.08 -37.32
C PRO A 245 5.75 -18.47 -37.43
N ALA A 246 6.93 -18.57 -38.07
CA ALA A 246 7.66 -19.83 -38.18
C ALA A 246 8.11 -20.39 -36.83
N THR A 247 8.60 -19.53 -35.92
CA THR A 247 8.99 -19.93 -34.56
C THR A 247 7.78 -20.38 -33.74
N ARG A 248 6.62 -19.71 -33.90
CA ARG A 248 5.36 -20.16 -33.27
C ARG A 248 4.95 -21.54 -33.75
N THR A 249 4.95 -21.79 -35.05
CA THR A 249 4.59 -23.10 -35.62
C THR A 249 5.51 -24.21 -35.09
N ALA A 250 6.82 -23.95 -34.98
CA ALA A 250 7.77 -24.89 -34.39
C ALA A 250 7.48 -25.18 -32.90
N VAL A 251 7.06 -24.17 -32.13
CA VAL A 251 6.65 -24.35 -30.72
C VAL A 251 5.37 -25.17 -30.62
N GLU A 252 4.36 -24.91 -31.45
CA GLU A 252 3.11 -25.68 -31.48
C GLU A 252 3.36 -27.17 -31.82
N GLN A 253 4.26 -27.44 -32.78
CA GLN A 253 4.68 -28.80 -33.11
C GLN A 253 5.37 -29.49 -31.93
N PHE A 254 6.29 -28.81 -31.25
CA PHE A 254 6.94 -29.33 -30.05
C PHE A 254 5.93 -29.63 -28.94
N GLN A 255 4.98 -28.72 -28.68
CA GLN A 255 3.94 -28.91 -27.67
C GLN A 255 3.06 -30.14 -27.97
N ARG A 256 2.67 -30.34 -29.23
CA ARG A 256 1.94 -31.54 -29.69
C ARG A 256 2.73 -32.81 -29.39
N GLN A 257 4.03 -32.82 -29.69
CA GLN A 257 4.91 -33.97 -29.45
C GLN A 257 5.10 -34.27 -27.96
N GLN A 258 5.06 -33.25 -27.11
CA GLN A 258 5.27 -33.40 -25.66
C GLN A 258 3.97 -33.63 -24.87
N GLY A 259 2.82 -33.73 -25.54
CA GLY A 259 1.52 -33.96 -24.90
C GLY A 259 1.11 -32.82 -23.95
N ILE A 260 1.51 -31.59 -24.26
CA ILE A 260 1.12 -30.37 -23.51
C ILE A 260 0.22 -29.49 -24.38
N ALA A 261 -0.44 -28.51 -23.76
CA ALA A 261 -1.34 -27.60 -24.47
C ALA A 261 -0.65 -26.94 -25.67
N VAL A 262 -1.31 -26.98 -26.83
CA VAL A 262 -0.78 -26.54 -28.12
C VAL A 262 -1.26 -25.13 -28.39
N ASP A 263 -0.62 -24.16 -27.75
CA ASP A 263 -0.98 -22.74 -27.82
C ASP A 263 0.05 -21.87 -28.54
N GLY A 264 1.22 -22.44 -28.88
CA GLY A 264 2.33 -21.74 -29.53
C GLY A 264 3.08 -20.79 -28.62
N ILE A 265 2.90 -20.94 -27.29
CA ILE A 265 3.48 -20.10 -26.25
C ILE A 265 4.53 -20.91 -25.46
N VAL A 266 5.74 -20.37 -25.33
CA VAL A 266 6.79 -20.96 -24.51
C VAL A 266 6.66 -20.45 -23.07
N GLY A 267 5.71 -21.06 -22.34
CA GLY A 267 5.47 -20.84 -20.91
C GLY A 267 6.24 -21.82 -20.01
N PRO A 268 6.04 -21.78 -18.68
CA PRO A 268 6.74 -22.63 -17.72
C PRO A 268 6.64 -24.13 -18.00
N GLN A 269 5.49 -24.61 -18.49
CA GLN A 269 5.32 -26.02 -18.87
C GLN A 269 6.13 -26.40 -20.11
N THR A 270 6.07 -25.59 -21.17
CA THR A 270 6.86 -25.78 -22.39
C THR A 270 8.36 -25.67 -22.11
N ARG A 271 8.77 -24.70 -21.29
CA ARG A 271 10.15 -24.58 -20.77
C ARG A 271 10.58 -25.78 -19.96
N GLY A 272 9.72 -26.25 -19.06
CA GLY A 272 9.95 -27.45 -18.27
C GLY A 272 10.26 -28.64 -19.17
N ARG A 273 9.53 -28.82 -20.27
CA ARG A 273 9.79 -29.88 -21.27
C ARG A 273 11.05 -29.65 -22.11
N LEU A 274 11.39 -28.40 -22.41
CA LEU A 274 12.66 -28.05 -23.05
C LEU A 274 13.86 -28.33 -22.12
N ARG A 275 13.70 -28.12 -20.80
CA ARG A 275 14.75 -28.33 -19.76
C ARG A 275 14.86 -29.76 -19.24
N ALA A 276 13.75 -30.49 -19.17
CA ALA A 276 13.65 -31.84 -18.58
C ALA A 276 14.37 -32.95 -19.39
N GLY A 277 15.23 -32.58 -20.34
CA GLY A 277 16.35 -33.42 -20.77
C GLY A 277 17.49 -33.49 -19.74
N THR A 278 17.37 -32.81 -18.59
CA THR A 278 18.33 -32.86 -17.47
C THR A 278 17.58 -32.94 -16.13
N SER A 279 17.91 -33.97 -15.34
CA SER A 279 17.24 -34.48 -14.11
C SER A 279 17.18 -33.52 -12.89
N PRO A 280 16.37 -33.83 -11.84
CA PRO A 280 15.92 -32.87 -10.81
C PRO A 280 16.72 -32.88 -9.49
N THR A 281 16.59 -31.81 -8.69
CA THR A 281 17.07 -31.73 -7.28
C THR A 281 15.99 -31.18 -6.32
N PRO A 282 16.03 -31.52 -5.01
CA PRO A 282 14.95 -31.32 -4.00
C PRO A 282 14.79 -29.87 -3.49
N PRO A 283 13.73 -29.56 -2.69
CA PRO A 283 13.35 -28.19 -2.36
C PRO A 283 14.30 -27.54 -1.35
N SER A 284 14.63 -26.26 -1.58
CA SER A 284 15.44 -25.42 -0.70
C SER A 284 14.60 -24.72 0.39
N PRO A 285 15.18 -24.40 1.56
CA PRO A 285 14.50 -23.81 2.72
C PRO A 285 14.12 -22.32 2.51
N PRO A 286 13.20 -21.75 3.32
CA PRO A 286 12.69 -20.39 3.12
C PRO A 286 13.74 -19.31 3.48
N PRO A 287 13.68 -18.12 2.84
CA PRO A 287 14.63 -17.03 3.06
C PRO A 287 14.42 -16.30 4.41
N PRO A 288 15.45 -15.66 4.97
CA PRO A 288 15.38 -15.03 6.28
C PRO A 288 14.54 -13.73 6.30
N SER A 289 13.88 -13.54 7.44
CA SER A 289 12.89 -12.52 7.78
C SER A 289 13.44 -11.08 7.73
N GLY A 290 12.84 -10.21 6.93
CA GLY A 290 13.13 -8.76 6.97
C GLY A 290 12.41 -7.85 5.97
N GLN A 291 11.67 -8.37 4.98
CA GLN A 291 11.15 -7.55 3.86
C GLN A 291 9.67 -7.74 3.54
N ARG A 292 8.84 -8.23 4.48
CA ARG A 292 7.40 -8.40 4.21
C ARG A 292 6.58 -7.21 4.71
N VAL A 293 5.90 -6.53 3.80
CA VAL A 293 4.86 -5.53 4.12
C VAL A 293 3.70 -6.26 4.81
N LEU A 294 3.33 -5.83 6.03
CA LEU A 294 2.23 -6.43 6.78
C LEU A 294 1.01 -5.51 6.83
N LEU A 295 -0.17 -6.07 6.62
CA LEU A 295 -1.45 -5.37 6.69
C LEU A 295 -2.56 -6.37 7.03
N LEU A 296 -3.73 -5.85 7.40
CA LEU A 296 -4.90 -6.68 7.67
C LEU A 296 -5.43 -7.28 6.35
N THR A 297 -5.48 -8.61 6.27
CA THR A 297 -5.93 -9.40 5.10
C THR A 297 -6.98 -10.46 5.54
N ASN A 298 -7.59 -11.19 4.59
CA ASN A 298 -8.40 -12.38 4.85
C ASN A 298 -8.06 -13.51 3.84
N PRO A 299 -7.48 -14.65 4.28
CA PRO A 299 -7.13 -14.95 5.66
C PRO A 299 -6.14 -13.92 6.21
N MET A 300 -6.33 -13.57 7.49
CA MET A 300 -5.43 -12.66 8.20
C MET A 300 -4.00 -13.15 8.05
N MET A 301 -3.07 -12.23 7.83
CA MET A 301 -1.65 -12.58 7.82
C MET A 301 -1.33 -13.25 9.15
N ARG A 302 -0.62 -14.37 9.08
CA ARG A 302 -0.30 -15.22 10.22
C ARG A 302 1.14 -15.68 10.18
N GLY A 303 1.71 -15.93 11.36
CA GLY A 303 3.03 -16.52 11.52
C GLY A 303 4.00 -15.62 12.26
N ASP A 304 5.26 -16.06 12.34
CA ASP A 304 6.27 -15.46 13.24
C ASP A 304 6.57 -13.99 12.93
N HIS A 305 6.41 -13.57 11.67
CA HIS A 305 6.55 -12.17 11.26
C HIS A 305 5.47 -11.26 11.85
N VAL A 306 4.25 -11.77 12.07
CA VAL A 306 3.19 -11.04 12.76
C VAL A 306 3.42 -11.03 14.26
N ARG A 307 3.91 -12.15 14.81
CA ARG A 307 4.27 -12.23 16.24
C ARG A 307 5.36 -11.21 16.59
N ALA A 308 6.40 -11.11 15.76
CA ALA A 308 7.46 -10.12 15.89
C ALA A 308 6.94 -8.67 15.82
N LEU A 309 5.93 -8.40 14.98
CA LEU A 309 5.28 -7.09 14.91
C LEU A 309 4.52 -6.79 16.20
N GLN A 310 3.71 -7.73 16.69
CA GLN A 310 2.91 -7.55 17.89
C GLN A 310 3.81 -7.34 19.12
N GLU A 311 4.92 -8.08 19.21
CA GLU A 311 5.95 -7.88 20.21
C GLU A 311 6.62 -6.50 20.11
N ALA A 312 6.94 -6.05 18.89
CA ALA A 312 7.51 -4.73 18.69
C ALA A 312 6.53 -3.61 19.08
N LEU A 313 5.26 -3.73 18.70
CA LEU A 313 4.21 -2.79 19.11
C LEU A 313 4.02 -2.77 20.63
N ARG A 314 4.08 -3.93 21.31
CA ARG A 314 4.09 -4.00 22.79
C ARG A 314 5.28 -3.27 23.40
N ARG A 315 6.49 -3.43 22.85
CA ARG A 315 7.68 -2.68 23.30
C ARG A 315 7.52 -1.16 23.14
N GLN A 316 6.72 -0.73 22.16
CA GLN A 316 6.38 0.68 21.93
C GLN A 316 5.16 1.16 22.74
N GLY A 317 4.65 0.33 23.67
CA GLY A 317 3.57 0.69 24.60
C GLY A 317 2.15 0.35 24.13
N ALA A 318 1.98 -0.44 23.06
CA ALA A 318 0.66 -0.89 22.63
C ALA A 318 0.15 -2.10 23.45
N THR A 319 -1.10 -2.03 23.93
CA THR A 319 -1.74 -3.12 24.67
C THR A 319 -2.52 -4.04 23.71
N ILE A 320 -1.84 -5.00 23.10
CA ILE A 320 -2.43 -5.99 22.16
C ILE A 320 -2.02 -7.43 22.52
N SER A 321 -2.74 -8.45 22.03
CA SER A 321 -2.30 -9.85 22.13
C SER A 321 -1.19 -10.18 21.13
N VAL A 322 -0.33 -11.14 21.47
CA VAL A 322 0.75 -11.66 20.62
C VAL A 322 0.34 -13.07 20.17
N ASP A 323 -0.69 -13.13 19.32
CA ASP A 323 -1.29 -14.38 18.82
C ASP A 323 -0.71 -14.80 17.46
N GLY A 324 0.16 -13.97 16.87
CA GLY A 324 0.70 -14.19 15.53
C GLY A 324 -0.34 -13.99 14.42
N VAL A 325 -1.44 -13.27 14.69
CA VAL A 325 -2.52 -12.97 13.74
C VAL A 325 -2.66 -11.46 13.52
N PHE A 326 -2.55 -10.99 12.28
CA PHE A 326 -2.69 -9.58 11.97
C PHE A 326 -4.19 -9.28 11.83
N GLY A 327 -4.85 -9.12 12.97
CA GLY A 327 -6.27 -8.77 13.08
C GLY A 327 -6.52 -7.27 13.28
N PRO A 328 -7.79 -6.87 13.46
CA PRO A 328 -8.18 -5.47 13.69
C PRO A 328 -7.46 -4.78 14.86
N ALA A 329 -7.19 -5.51 15.95
CA ALA A 329 -6.44 -4.98 17.09
C ALA A 329 -4.98 -4.64 16.73
N THR A 330 -4.33 -5.52 15.98
CA THR A 330 -2.96 -5.30 15.47
C THR A 330 -2.94 -4.11 14.51
N LYS A 331 -3.92 -3.98 13.61
CA LYS A 331 -4.06 -2.82 12.70
C LYS A 331 -4.22 -1.51 13.46
N ALA A 332 -5.11 -1.46 14.46
CA ALA A 332 -5.33 -0.27 15.27
C ALA A 332 -4.06 0.17 16.01
N ALA A 333 -3.30 -0.79 16.55
CA ALA A 333 -2.01 -0.52 17.18
C ALA A 333 -0.96 0.02 16.18
N VAL A 334 -0.93 -0.51 14.95
CA VAL A 334 -0.07 0.01 13.87
C VAL A 334 -0.44 1.45 13.51
N GLU A 335 -1.72 1.75 13.30
CA GLU A 335 -2.18 3.11 12.99
C GLU A 335 -1.85 4.09 14.12
N GLN A 336 -2.00 3.67 15.38
CA GLN A 336 -1.62 4.47 16.54
C GLN A 336 -0.10 4.73 16.58
N PHE A 337 0.70 3.70 16.35
CA PHE A 337 2.16 3.84 16.29
C PHE A 337 2.59 4.76 15.14
N GLN A 338 2.02 4.60 13.95
CA GLN A 338 2.30 5.47 12.80
C GLN A 338 1.97 6.94 13.12
N ARG A 339 0.84 7.21 13.79
CA ARG A 339 0.48 8.56 14.28
C ARG A 339 1.55 9.12 15.22
N GLN A 340 1.98 8.34 16.20
CA GLN A 340 2.98 8.76 17.19
C GLN A 340 4.35 9.05 16.56
N GLN A 341 4.69 8.30 15.52
CA GLN A 341 5.98 8.39 14.83
C GLN A 341 6.02 9.42 13.69
N GLY A 342 4.90 10.12 13.42
CA GLY A 342 4.78 11.04 12.29
C GLY A 342 4.88 10.33 10.93
N LEU A 343 4.53 9.05 10.89
CA LEU A 343 4.39 8.27 9.67
C LEU A 343 3.01 8.48 9.07
N VAL A 344 2.83 8.03 7.83
CA VAL A 344 1.51 7.99 7.22
C VAL A 344 0.67 6.94 7.94
N VAL A 345 -0.52 7.34 8.37
CA VAL A 345 -1.44 6.52 9.16
C VAL A 345 -2.32 5.73 8.24
N ASP A 346 -1.92 4.50 7.91
CA ASP A 346 -2.63 3.66 6.96
C ASP A 346 -2.75 2.19 7.38
N GLY A 347 -2.20 1.83 8.54
CA GLY A 347 -2.27 0.47 9.07
C GLY A 347 -1.38 -0.53 8.32
N ILE A 348 -0.47 -0.05 7.46
CA ILE A 348 0.48 -0.85 6.69
C ILE A 348 1.87 -0.80 7.33
N VAL A 349 2.43 -1.96 7.66
CA VAL A 349 3.75 -2.12 8.27
C VAL A 349 4.77 -2.45 7.18
N GLY A 350 5.40 -1.41 6.62
CA GLY A 350 6.57 -1.55 5.72
C GLY A 350 7.91 -1.27 6.43
N PRO A 351 9.04 -1.37 5.73
CA PRO A 351 10.39 -1.02 6.19
C PRO A 351 10.54 0.23 7.07
N GLN A 352 9.83 1.34 6.82
CA GLN A 352 9.89 2.51 7.71
C GLN A 352 9.17 2.28 9.05
N THR A 353 7.97 1.68 9.01
CA THR A 353 7.26 1.26 10.23
C THR A 353 8.12 0.26 11.01
N TRP A 354 8.74 -0.72 10.33
CA TRP A 354 9.69 -1.66 10.93
C TRP A 354 10.95 -0.99 11.48
N GLY A 355 11.54 -0.04 10.74
CA GLY A 355 12.71 0.71 11.17
C GLY A 355 12.45 1.55 12.43
N ARG A 356 11.23 2.07 12.60
CA ARG A 356 10.81 2.73 13.83
C ARG A 356 10.48 1.74 14.96
N LEU A 357 9.91 0.58 14.63
CA LEU A 357 9.56 -0.48 15.59
C LEU A 357 10.79 -1.21 16.18
N GLN A 358 11.85 -1.34 15.39
CA GLN A 358 13.11 -2.01 15.74
C GLN A 358 14.10 -1.11 16.49
N GLN A 359 13.82 0.20 16.56
CA GLN A 359 14.50 1.07 17.51
C GLN A 359 14.04 0.67 18.92
N SER A 360 14.88 -0.12 19.60
CA SER A 360 14.73 -0.43 21.03
C SER A 360 14.60 0.87 21.85
N PRO A 361 13.97 0.86 23.03
CA PRO A 361 14.00 1.98 23.95
C PRO A 361 15.40 2.07 24.60
N SER A 362 16.43 2.35 23.80
CA SER A 362 17.69 2.88 24.29
C SER A 362 17.43 4.36 24.58
N SER A 363 17.26 4.66 25.87
CA SER A 363 17.33 5.95 26.58
C SER A 363 17.20 7.25 25.75
N PRO A 364 16.28 8.16 26.15
CA PRO A 364 15.88 9.31 25.34
C PRO A 364 17.02 10.33 25.22
N PRO A 365 17.27 10.85 24.01
CA PRO A 365 16.83 12.22 23.66
C PRO A 365 16.44 12.29 22.15
N THR A 366 15.50 13.05 21.59
CA THR A 366 14.98 14.41 21.77
C THR A 366 13.68 14.44 20.92
N SER A 367 12.47 14.66 21.43
CA SER A 367 11.93 15.97 21.84
C SER A 367 12.08 17.13 20.84
N ALA A 368 12.26 16.85 19.56
CA ALA A 368 12.15 17.89 18.53
C ALA A 368 10.78 17.85 17.85
N ARG A 369 9.77 18.53 18.43
CA ARG A 369 8.81 19.43 17.73
C ARG A 369 7.45 19.72 18.40
N ARG A 370 7.09 19.19 19.57
CA ARG A 370 5.82 19.62 20.21
C ARG A 370 5.95 21.03 20.83
N MET A 371 5.15 22.01 20.39
CA MET A 371 5.15 23.37 20.95
C MET A 371 4.79 23.32 22.45
N LEU A 372 5.73 23.66 23.33
CA LEU A 372 5.49 23.63 24.78
C LEU A 372 4.78 24.89 25.21
N ARG A 373 3.74 24.77 26.04
CA ARG A 373 2.96 25.88 26.58
C ARG A 373 2.20 25.46 27.82
N LEU A 374 1.67 26.42 28.56
CA LEU A 374 0.71 26.12 29.61
C LEU A 374 -0.55 25.47 29.01
N ALA A 375 -0.91 24.30 29.51
CA ALA A 375 -2.05 23.50 29.04
C ALA A 375 -2.76 22.82 30.21
N ARG A 376 -3.99 22.33 30.00
CA ARG A 376 -4.72 21.49 30.97
C ARG A 376 -5.16 20.20 30.26
N PRO A 377 -4.68 19.01 30.65
CA PRO A 377 -3.66 18.76 31.69
C PRO A 377 -2.30 19.39 31.34
N LEU A 378 -1.46 19.63 32.36
CA LEU A 378 -0.13 20.23 32.17
C LEU A 378 0.69 19.39 31.19
N MET A 379 1.46 20.03 30.32
CA MET A 379 2.44 19.31 29.52
C MET A 379 3.54 18.80 30.44
N VAL A 380 3.77 17.50 30.46
CA VAL A 380 4.80 16.86 31.27
C VAL A 380 5.78 16.07 30.39
N GLY A 381 7.05 16.01 30.77
CA GLY A 381 8.04 15.21 30.05
C GLY A 381 9.48 15.73 30.15
N ASP A 382 10.40 14.97 29.55
CA ASP A 382 11.83 15.31 29.53
C ASP A 382 12.14 16.57 28.71
N ASP A 383 11.31 16.89 27.72
CA ASP A 383 11.39 18.15 26.98
C ASP A 383 11.07 19.37 27.84
N VAL A 384 10.12 19.22 28.77
CA VAL A 384 9.83 20.26 29.75
C VAL A 384 10.97 20.38 30.75
N ARG A 385 11.61 19.27 31.17
CA ARG A 385 12.83 19.33 32.00
C ARG A 385 13.99 19.98 31.26
N ALA A 386 14.19 19.66 29.99
CA ALA A 386 15.22 20.25 29.15
C ALA A 386 14.99 21.76 28.98
N LEU A 387 13.75 22.16 28.73
CA LEU A 387 13.36 23.57 28.74
C LEU A 387 13.64 24.25 30.08
N GLN A 388 13.21 23.66 31.20
CA GLN A 388 13.41 24.23 32.54
C GLN A 388 14.89 24.38 32.89
N ARG A 389 15.74 23.42 32.49
CA ARG A 389 17.20 23.52 32.62
C ARG A 389 17.77 24.63 31.74
N ALA A 390 17.39 24.71 30.47
CA ALA A 390 17.86 25.74 29.56
C ALA A 390 17.43 27.15 30.00
N LEU A 391 16.20 27.31 30.51
CA LEU A 391 15.74 28.56 31.10
C LEU A 391 16.52 28.93 32.36
N THR A 392 16.80 27.95 33.24
CA THR A 392 17.62 28.18 34.45
C THR A 392 19.04 28.61 34.08
N GLN A 393 19.66 27.98 33.09
CA GLN A 393 20.98 28.37 32.56
C GLN A 393 20.95 29.75 31.90
N ALA A 394 19.84 30.10 31.27
CA ALA A 394 19.63 31.42 30.67
C ALA A 394 19.30 32.53 31.69
N GLY A 395 19.33 32.25 32.99
CA GLY A 395 19.12 33.22 34.06
C GLY A 395 17.69 33.28 34.63
N PHE A 396 16.81 32.34 34.27
CA PHE A 396 15.43 32.26 34.74
C PHE A 396 15.25 31.02 35.64
N PRO A 397 15.53 31.13 36.96
CA PRO A 397 15.58 29.97 37.83
C PRO A 397 14.21 29.30 37.99
N LEU A 398 14.17 27.99 37.77
CA LEU A 398 12.98 27.14 37.89
C LEU A 398 13.29 25.84 38.62
N VAL A 399 12.28 25.27 39.26
CA VAL A 399 12.31 23.86 39.68
C VAL A 399 12.18 22.99 38.43
N VAL A 400 13.10 22.04 38.25
CA VAL A 400 13.11 21.11 37.10
C VAL A 400 12.28 19.87 37.45
N ASP A 401 10.97 20.06 37.56
CA ASP A 401 10.00 19.00 37.88
C ASP A 401 9.49 18.27 36.62
N GLY A 402 9.73 18.83 35.44
CA GLY A 402 9.25 18.29 34.17
C GLY A 402 7.78 18.52 33.91
N ALA A 403 7.14 19.48 34.60
CA ALA A 403 5.77 19.92 34.37
C ALA A 403 5.73 21.38 33.89
N PHE A 404 5.04 21.62 32.79
CA PHE A 404 4.90 22.95 32.20
C PHE A 404 3.75 23.67 32.91
N GLY A 405 4.01 24.06 34.15
CA GLY A 405 3.10 24.81 35.01
C GLY A 405 3.21 26.34 34.84
N PRO A 406 2.43 27.10 35.61
CA PRO A 406 2.43 28.57 35.56
C PRO A 406 3.80 29.21 35.82
N ALA A 407 4.67 28.57 36.61
CA ALA A 407 6.05 29.04 36.81
C ALA A 407 6.89 28.94 35.53
N THR A 408 6.83 27.79 34.85
CA THR A 408 7.52 27.56 33.57
C THR A 408 7.00 28.51 32.47
N ASP A 409 5.68 28.75 32.41
CA ASP A 409 5.09 29.71 31.46
C ASP A 409 5.61 31.15 31.69
N ARG A 410 5.64 31.62 32.94
CA ARG A 410 6.19 32.94 33.29
C ARG A 410 7.65 33.08 32.88
N ALA A 411 8.47 32.07 33.15
CA ALA A 411 9.88 32.07 32.77
C ALA A 411 10.09 32.06 31.25
N VAL A 412 9.27 31.32 30.49
CA VAL A 412 9.31 31.35 29.01
C VAL A 412 8.98 32.75 28.50
N ARG A 413 7.93 33.40 29.02
CA ARG A 413 7.55 34.77 28.64
C ARG A 413 8.65 35.78 28.94
N GLN A 414 9.24 35.71 30.14
CA GLN A 414 10.35 36.58 30.52
C GLN A 414 11.58 36.36 29.63
N TYR A 415 11.90 35.10 29.33
CA TYR A 415 12.98 34.76 28.40
C TYR A 415 12.70 35.34 27.00
N GLN A 416 11.50 35.13 26.46
CA GLN A 416 11.08 35.65 25.16
C GLN A 416 11.22 37.18 25.10
N THR A 417 10.71 37.89 26.12
CA THR A 417 10.85 39.35 26.23
C THR A 417 12.32 39.77 26.26
N SER A 418 13.17 39.10 27.05
CA SER A 418 14.61 39.42 27.16
C SER A 418 15.39 39.21 25.85
N ARG A 419 14.86 38.41 24.92
CA ARG A 419 15.50 38.09 23.64
C ARG A 419 14.82 38.75 22.43
N GLY A 420 13.87 39.67 22.67
CA GLY A 420 13.12 40.35 21.62
C GLY A 420 12.21 39.42 20.81
N LEU A 421 11.77 38.31 21.40
CA LEU A 421 10.77 37.41 20.80
C LEU A 421 9.35 37.84 21.23
N VAL A 422 8.35 37.34 20.50
CA VAL A 422 6.95 37.45 20.91
C VAL A 422 6.77 36.74 22.26
N SER A 423 6.32 37.48 23.29
CA SER A 423 6.13 36.98 24.66
C SER A 423 4.80 36.24 24.82
N ASP A 424 4.63 35.15 24.06
CA ASP A 424 3.40 34.36 23.99
C ASP A 424 3.37 33.15 24.93
N GLY A 425 4.48 32.85 25.62
CA GLY A 425 4.60 31.70 26.53
C GLY A 425 4.73 30.36 25.80
N ILE A 426 4.90 30.39 24.47
CA ILE A 426 4.95 29.21 23.61
C ILE A 426 6.39 28.93 23.19
N VAL A 427 6.86 27.73 23.48
CA VAL A 427 8.19 27.25 23.08
C VAL A 427 8.11 26.60 21.69
N GLY A 428 7.92 27.47 20.69
CA GLY A 428 7.99 27.14 19.27
C GLY A 428 9.42 27.15 18.71
N PRO A 429 9.61 26.94 17.40
CA PRO A 429 10.93 26.82 16.77
C PRO A 429 11.90 27.98 17.05
N GLN A 430 11.39 29.21 17.11
CA GLN A 430 12.20 30.40 17.40
C GLN A 430 12.70 30.42 18.84
N THR A 431 11.81 30.19 19.82
CA THR A 431 12.16 30.11 21.24
C THR A 431 13.15 28.98 21.50
N ARG A 432 12.96 27.81 20.85
CA ARG A 432 13.86 26.65 20.93
C ARG A 432 15.25 26.95 20.37
N SER A 433 15.32 27.50 19.17
CA SER A 433 16.59 27.87 18.54
C SER A 433 17.39 28.85 19.40
N ARG A 434 16.72 29.82 20.05
CA ARG A 434 17.39 30.76 20.97
C ARG A 434 17.86 30.10 22.26
N LEU A 435 17.18 29.06 22.75
CA LEU A 435 17.54 28.31 23.96
C LEU A 435 18.55 27.17 23.70
N GLY A 436 18.89 26.89 22.43
CA GLY A 436 19.73 25.75 22.07
C GLY A 436 19.03 24.39 22.25
N LEU A 437 17.70 24.34 22.05
CA LEU A 437 16.82 23.18 22.24
C LEU A 437 16.28 22.55 20.95
#